data_AF-A0A7Y2V8E1-F1
#
_entry.id   AF-A0A7Y2V8E1-F1
#
_cell.length_a   1.000
_cell.length_b   1.000
_cell.length_c   1.000
_cell.angle_alpha   90.00
_cell.angle_beta   90.00
_cell.angle_gamma   90.00
#
_symmetry.space_group_name_H-M   'P 1'
#
loop_
_entity.id
_entity.type
_entity.pdbx_description
1 polymer ?
#
loop_
_entity_poly.entity_id
_entity_poly.type
_entity_poly.pdbx_seq_one_letter_code
_entity_poly.pdbx_strand_id
1 'polypeptide(L)'
;MKSKLKMVVENGMKFNTVIGLLFMMMICSCTQHSAQSGLKIDNGINRGISYTDSIGADYNLRYIPITIINDSSIPIRLHINFLKEYNYPQSDKKEKFRLILLPEEWALEGIGVTESMMTELPNYIDKPLLNNTLEPGEKFLVAIGTLYPRPPKNSGILPNTLFTHNRRDMFTECDWLMQEDPLSSPKNTLGLKLNFGNRCMVIPCGQISYPDS
;
A
#
# COMPACT_ATOMS: atom_id res chain seq x y z
N MET A 1 -31.45 -82.65 0.15
CA MET A 1 -31.22 -81.49 -0.73
C MET A 1 -30.17 -80.58 -0.10
N LYS A 2 -28.94 -80.55 -0.61
CA LYS A 2 -27.86 -79.66 -0.12
C LYS A 2 -27.72 -78.48 -1.09
N SER A 3 -28.07 -77.29 -0.62
CA SER A 3 -27.90 -76.03 -1.33
C SER A 3 -26.42 -75.61 -1.31
N LYS A 4 -25.83 -75.38 -2.49
CA LYS A 4 -24.48 -74.82 -2.67
C LYS A 4 -24.63 -73.33 -2.93
N LEU A 5 -24.29 -72.49 -1.94
CA LEU A 5 -24.06 -71.07 -2.16
C LEU A 5 -22.71 -70.88 -2.87
N LYS A 6 -22.74 -70.21 -4.03
CA LYS A 6 -21.58 -69.83 -4.82
C LYS A 6 -21.26 -68.37 -4.47
N MET A 7 -20.19 -68.14 -3.71
CA MET A 7 -19.67 -66.79 -3.46
C MET A 7 -19.03 -66.23 -4.72
N VAL A 8 -19.48 -65.05 -5.13
CA VAL A 8 -18.91 -64.23 -6.21
C VAL A 8 -17.68 -63.53 -5.65
N VAL A 9 -16.54 -63.74 -6.29
CA VAL A 9 -15.27 -63.09 -5.96
C VAL A 9 -15.30 -61.69 -6.59
N GLU A 10 -15.37 -60.66 -5.74
CA GLU A 10 -15.17 -59.26 -6.12
C GLU A 10 -13.72 -59.01 -6.53
N ASN A 11 -13.54 -58.40 -7.71
CA ASN A 11 -12.23 -58.01 -8.23
C ASN A 11 -11.62 -56.92 -7.36
N GLY A 12 -10.65 -57.32 -6.53
CA GLY A 12 -9.84 -56.40 -5.74
C GLY A 12 -9.11 -55.38 -6.61
N MET A 13 -9.51 -54.12 -6.51
CA MET A 13 -8.74 -52.99 -7.00
C MET A 13 -7.34 -53.04 -6.36
N LYS A 14 -6.29 -53.07 -7.18
CA LYS A 14 -4.90 -53.17 -6.71
C LYS A 14 -4.56 -51.94 -5.87
N PHE A 15 -4.08 -52.18 -4.65
CA PHE A 15 -3.69 -51.18 -3.64
C PHE A 15 -2.78 -50.07 -4.20
N ASN A 16 -1.95 -50.40 -5.20
CA ASN A 16 -1.04 -49.46 -5.85
C ASN A 16 -1.77 -48.35 -6.65
N THR A 17 -2.99 -48.59 -7.13
CA THR A 17 -3.78 -47.59 -7.87
C THR A 17 -4.38 -46.54 -6.93
N VAL A 18 -4.73 -46.92 -5.70
CA VAL A 18 -5.27 -46.01 -4.68
C VAL A 18 -4.18 -45.08 -4.14
N ILE A 19 -2.95 -45.59 -3.96
CA ILE A 19 -1.80 -44.78 -3.53
C ILE A 19 -1.44 -43.72 -4.58
N GLY A 20 -1.47 -44.06 -5.87
CA GLY A 20 -1.18 -43.11 -6.96
C GLY A 20 -2.19 -41.94 -7.02
N LEU A 21 -3.47 -42.20 -6.78
CA LEU A 21 -4.52 -41.18 -6.71
C LEU A 21 -4.38 -40.26 -5.48
N LEU A 22 -3.98 -40.80 -4.34
CA LEU A 22 -3.71 -40.01 -3.12
C LEU A 22 -2.50 -39.09 -3.27
N PHE A 23 -1.44 -39.51 -3.98
CA PHE A 23 -0.30 -38.63 -4.30
C PHE A 23 -0.66 -37.53 -5.31
N MET A 24 -1.54 -37.79 -6.27
CA MET A 24 -2.03 -36.75 -7.19
C MET A 24 -2.94 -35.71 -6.52
N MET A 25 -3.72 -36.10 -5.50
CA MET A 25 -4.52 -35.13 -4.72
C MET A 25 -3.69 -34.32 -3.72
N MET A 26 -2.56 -34.85 -3.23
CA MET A 26 -1.67 -34.10 -2.32
C MET A 26 -0.79 -33.04 -3.01
N ILE A 27 -0.63 -33.07 -4.33
CA ILE A 27 0.04 -31.99 -5.08
C ILE A 27 -0.92 -30.79 -5.31
N CYS A 28 -2.21 -30.95 -5.00
CA CYS A 28 -3.23 -29.92 -5.15
C CYS A 28 -3.62 -29.23 -3.82
N SER A 29 -2.76 -29.25 -2.81
CA SER A 29 -3.06 -28.61 -1.53
C SER A 29 -1.85 -27.86 -1.00
N CYS A 30 -2.07 -26.56 -0.77
CA CYS A 30 -1.14 -25.60 -0.19
C CYS A 30 -0.12 -24.98 -1.14
N THR A 31 -0.58 -24.40 -2.26
CA THR A 31 -0.18 -23.01 -2.50
C THR A 31 -0.74 -22.21 -1.31
N GLN A 32 0.06 -22.08 -0.25
CA GLN A 32 -0.15 -20.99 0.71
C GLN A 32 -0.06 -19.72 -0.11
N HIS A 33 -1.19 -19.26 -0.66
CA HIS A 33 -1.36 -17.88 -1.03
C HIS A 33 -1.06 -17.13 0.25
N SER A 34 0.16 -16.61 0.35
CA SER A 34 0.51 -15.56 1.28
C SER A 34 -0.65 -14.59 1.20
N ALA A 35 -1.40 -14.45 2.30
CA ALA A 35 -2.63 -13.67 2.34
C ALA A 35 -2.35 -12.31 1.68
N GLN A 36 -2.73 -12.19 0.41
CA GLN A 36 -2.78 -10.92 -0.26
C GLN A 36 -3.85 -10.19 0.54
N SER A 37 -3.55 -8.97 0.95
CA SER A 37 -4.44 -8.08 1.68
C SER A 37 -5.78 -7.80 0.96
N GLY A 38 -6.07 -8.49 -0.15
CA GLY A 38 -7.16 -8.14 -1.05
C GLY A 38 -6.96 -6.78 -1.71
N LEU A 39 -5.79 -6.16 -1.54
CA LEU A 39 -5.50 -4.81 -1.98
C LEU A 39 -4.36 -4.87 -2.99
N LYS A 40 -4.62 -4.35 -4.19
CA LYS A 40 -3.58 -4.10 -5.18
C LYS A 40 -3.27 -2.60 -5.20
N ILE A 41 -1.99 -2.26 -5.19
CA ILE A 41 -1.52 -0.87 -5.19
C ILE A 41 -0.55 -0.69 -6.37
N ASP A 42 -0.94 0.16 -7.31
CA ASP A 42 -0.12 0.55 -8.45
C ASP A 42 0.37 2.00 -8.22
N ASN A 43 1.69 2.19 -8.18
CA ASN A 43 2.30 3.49 -7.95
C ASN A 43 2.75 4.07 -9.29
N GLY A 44 2.32 5.31 -9.60
CA GLY A 44 2.73 5.98 -10.82
C GLY A 44 4.03 6.76 -10.68
N ILE A 45 4.31 7.60 -11.67
CA ILE A 45 5.55 8.38 -11.75
C ILE A 45 5.52 9.59 -10.81
N ASN A 46 6.69 9.93 -10.25
CA ASN A 46 6.88 11.15 -9.48
C ASN A 46 6.58 12.40 -10.32
N ARG A 47 5.80 13.31 -9.75
CA ARG A 47 5.44 14.62 -10.30
C ARG A 47 5.84 15.72 -9.32
N GLY A 48 5.80 16.97 -9.76
CA GLY A 48 5.91 18.07 -8.81
C GLY A 48 6.03 19.46 -9.41
N ILE A 49 5.92 20.44 -8.53
CA ILE A 49 5.87 21.86 -8.82
C ILE A 49 6.49 22.66 -7.67
N SER A 50 6.91 23.90 -7.93
CA SER A 50 7.28 24.85 -6.89
C SER A 50 6.11 25.77 -6.57
N TYR A 51 5.87 26.00 -5.28
CA TYR A 51 4.74 26.73 -4.72
C TYR A 51 5.24 27.87 -3.84
N THR A 52 4.65 29.06 -3.98
CA THR A 52 4.90 30.19 -3.09
C THR A 52 3.61 30.45 -2.33
N ASP A 53 3.69 30.49 -0.99
CA ASP A 53 2.51 30.73 -0.16
C ASP A 53 2.10 32.21 -0.12
N SER A 54 0.99 32.51 0.56
CA SER A 54 0.44 33.86 0.64
C SER A 54 1.32 34.86 1.39
N ILE A 55 2.32 34.39 2.16
CA ILE A 55 3.30 35.24 2.86
C ILE A 55 4.64 35.32 2.11
N GLY A 56 4.72 34.72 0.91
CA GLY A 56 5.90 34.75 0.04
C GLY A 56 6.94 33.68 0.37
N ALA A 57 6.62 32.67 1.16
CA ALA A 57 7.54 31.56 1.42
C ALA A 57 7.46 30.51 0.30
N ASP A 58 8.63 30.09 -0.19
CA ASP A 58 8.74 29.14 -1.28
C ASP A 58 8.87 27.69 -0.77
N TYR A 59 8.19 26.79 -1.48
CA TYR A 59 8.17 25.35 -1.23
C TYR A 59 8.32 24.59 -2.55
N ASN A 60 8.70 23.33 -2.42
CA ASN A 60 8.53 22.33 -3.46
C ASN A 60 7.47 21.34 -3.02
N LEU A 61 6.56 21.06 -3.93
CA LEU A 61 5.63 19.94 -3.85
C LEU A 61 6.12 18.84 -4.80
N ARG A 62 6.34 17.66 -4.26
CA ARG A 62 6.59 16.43 -5.04
C ARG A 62 5.54 15.41 -4.67
N TYR A 63 4.98 14.70 -5.63
CA TYR A 63 3.89 13.77 -5.34
C TYR A 63 3.88 12.58 -6.29
N ILE A 64 3.25 11.50 -5.85
CA ILE A 64 3.01 10.30 -6.66
C ILE A 64 1.51 10.07 -6.81
N PRO A 65 1.00 9.85 -8.03
CA PRO A 65 -0.32 9.28 -8.24
C PRO A 65 -0.29 7.79 -7.87
N ILE A 66 -1.33 7.31 -7.22
CA ILE A 66 -1.46 5.94 -6.73
C ILE A 66 -2.86 5.44 -7.05
N THR A 67 -2.93 4.26 -7.65
CA THR A 67 -4.18 3.52 -7.86
C THR A 67 -4.26 2.41 -6.83
N ILE A 68 -5.31 2.42 -6.02
CA ILE A 68 -5.61 1.40 -5.03
C ILE A 68 -6.84 0.63 -5.52
N ILE A 69 -6.75 -0.69 -5.60
CA ILE A 69 -7.82 -1.55 -6.11
C ILE A 69 -8.17 -2.57 -5.04
N ASN A 70 -9.46 -2.70 -4.75
CA ASN A 70 -9.97 -3.81 -3.93
C ASN A 70 -10.11 -5.06 -4.81
N ASP A 71 -9.09 -5.91 -4.81
CA ASP A 71 -9.08 -7.20 -5.49
C ASP A 71 -9.68 -8.34 -4.63
N SER A 72 -10.34 -8.00 -3.51
CA SER A 72 -11.04 -8.96 -2.65
C SER A 72 -12.52 -9.11 -3.05
N SER A 73 -13.18 -10.11 -2.45
CA SER A 73 -14.62 -10.33 -2.63
C SER A 73 -15.50 -9.59 -1.59
N ILE A 74 -14.90 -8.80 -0.70
CA ILE A 74 -15.60 -8.06 0.36
C ILE A 74 -15.15 -6.59 0.38
N PRO A 75 -15.91 -5.68 1.00
CA PRO A 75 -15.48 -4.29 1.11
C PRO A 75 -14.20 -4.16 1.95
N ILE A 76 -13.35 -3.18 1.60
CA ILE A 76 -12.15 -2.82 2.36
C ILE A 76 -12.28 -1.37 2.83
N ARG A 77 -12.13 -1.14 4.13
CA ARG A 77 -12.02 0.22 4.69
C ARG A 77 -10.56 0.66 4.64
N LEU A 78 -10.28 1.66 3.83
CA LEU A 78 -8.99 2.31 3.67
C LEU A 78 -8.89 3.53 4.60
N HIS A 79 -7.90 3.52 5.49
CA HIS A 79 -7.58 4.62 6.38
C HIS A 79 -6.14 5.08 6.12
N ILE A 80 -5.95 6.30 5.61
CA ILE A 80 -4.62 6.92 5.48
C ILE A 80 -4.61 8.16 6.36
N ASN A 81 -3.59 8.30 7.19
CA ASN A 81 -3.44 9.45 8.07
C ASN A 81 -1.97 9.83 8.20
N PHE A 82 -1.68 11.11 8.01
CA PHE A 82 -0.34 11.66 8.17
C PHE A 82 -0.21 12.51 9.42
N LEU A 83 0.98 12.48 10.03
CA LEU A 83 1.38 13.50 11.00
C LEU A 83 1.46 14.86 10.32
N LYS A 84 1.23 15.92 11.10
CA LYS A 84 1.32 17.30 10.62
C LYS A 84 2.67 17.62 10.00
N GLU A 85 3.76 17.14 10.61
CA GLU A 85 5.13 17.38 10.16
C GLU A 85 6.03 16.20 10.51
N TYR A 86 7.06 16.01 9.69
CA TYR A 86 8.06 14.96 9.82
C TYR A 86 9.46 15.58 9.87
N ASN A 87 10.35 14.94 10.62
CA ASN A 87 11.76 15.33 10.68
C ASN A 87 12.52 14.66 9.54
N TYR A 88 13.52 15.36 9.01
CA TYR A 88 14.50 14.75 8.12
C TYR A 88 15.39 13.77 8.91
N PRO A 89 15.78 12.63 8.33
CA PRO A 89 16.68 11.67 8.99
C PRO A 89 18.06 12.24 9.38
N GLN A 90 18.49 13.35 8.76
CA GLN A 90 19.85 13.89 8.88
C GLN A 90 19.94 15.33 9.39
N SER A 91 18.81 16.02 9.65
CA SER A 91 18.89 17.43 10.05
C SER A 91 19.09 17.55 11.56
N ASP A 92 19.79 18.61 11.99
CA ASP A 92 19.90 19.05 13.39
C ASP A 92 18.55 19.57 13.95
N LYS A 93 17.47 18.85 13.67
CA LYS A 93 16.11 18.92 14.22
C LYS A 93 15.27 20.15 13.87
N LYS A 94 15.75 21.06 13.01
CA LYS A 94 15.00 22.31 12.71
C LYS A 94 14.19 22.28 11.43
N GLU A 95 14.66 21.59 10.39
CA GLU A 95 13.89 21.51 9.14
C GLU A 95 12.94 20.31 9.19
N LYS A 96 11.71 20.57 8.75
CA LYS A 96 10.64 19.60 8.68
C LYS A 96 10.01 19.61 7.30
N PHE A 97 9.31 18.54 7.00
CA PHE A 97 8.49 18.44 5.79
C PHE A 97 7.09 17.95 6.17
N ARG A 98 6.15 18.11 5.25
CA ARG A 98 4.77 17.64 5.42
C ARG A 98 4.46 16.58 4.39
N LEU A 99 3.60 15.65 4.77
CA LEU A 99 2.91 14.78 3.83
C LEU A 99 1.47 15.24 3.71
N ILE A 100 0.98 15.29 2.47
CA ILE A 100 -0.33 15.80 2.16
C ILE A 100 -1.06 14.83 1.23
N LEU A 101 -2.36 14.69 1.45
CA LEU A 101 -3.25 14.03 0.50
C LEU A 101 -3.70 15.07 -0.51
N LEU A 102 -3.48 14.78 -1.78
CA LEU A 102 -3.89 15.62 -2.89
C LEU A 102 -5.17 15.07 -3.51
N PRO A 103 -5.96 15.94 -4.16
CA PRO A 103 -7.24 15.54 -4.72
C PRO A 103 -7.02 14.59 -5.92
N GLU A 104 -8.05 13.79 -6.22
CA GLU A 104 -8.01 12.71 -7.20
C GLU A 104 -7.63 13.20 -8.60
N GLU A 105 -8.07 14.40 -8.97
CA GLU A 105 -7.82 15.02 -10.28
C GLU A 105 -6.31 15.17 -10.55
N TRP A 106 -5.50 15.28 -9.51
CA TRP A 106 -4.05 15.41 -9.65
C TRP A 106 -3.37 14.06 -9.84
N ALA A 107 -4.06 12.97 -9.50
CA ALA A 107 -3.59 11.62 -9.72
C ALA A 107 -3.79 11.16 -11.18
N LEU A 108 -4.72 11.78 -11.91
CA LEU A 108 -5.05 11.41 -13.30
C LEU A 108 -3.84 11.55 -14.24
N GLU A 109 -3.72 10.63 -15.19
CA GLU A 109 -2.71 10.69 -16.24
C GLU A 109 -3.00 11.80 -17.24
N GLY A 110 -1.94 12.39 -17.82
CA GLY A 110 -2.06 13.45 -18.82
C GLY A 110 -2.47 14.82 -18.29
N ILE A 111 -2.89 14.93 -17.03
CA ILE A 111 -3.15 16.23 -16.39
C ILE A 111 -1.82 16.83 -15.94
N GLY A 112 -1.37 17.85 -16.67
CA GLY A 112 -0.25 18.69 -16.26
C GLY A 112 -0.59 19.55 -15.05
N VAL A 113 0.44 20.04 -14.37
CA VAL A 113 0.21 20.95 -13.23
C VAL A 113 -0.32 22.28 -13.75
N THR A 114 -1.49 22.71 -13.26
CA THR A 114 -2.15 23.95 -13.67
C THR A 114 -2.03 25.05 -12.62
N GLU A 115 -2.36 26.28 -12.98
CA GLU A 115 -2.45 27.39 -12.03
C GLU A 115 -3.57 27.18 -10.98
N SER A 116 -4.67 26.52 -11.37
CA SER A 116 -5.75 26.20 -10.43
C SER A 116 -5.28 25.26 -9.32
N MET A 117 -4.42 24.30 -9.64
CA MET A 117 -3.79 23.41 -8.66
C MET A 117 -3.05 24.20 -7.58
N MET A 118 -2.36 25.27 -7.96
CA MET A 118 -1.60 26.11 -7.03
C MET A 118 -2.49 26.92 -6.11
N THR A 119 -3.60 27.42 -6.65
CA THR A 119 -4.62 28.17 -5.89
C THR A 119 -5.31 27.27 -4.87
N GLU A 120 -5.51 26.00 -5.20
CA GLU A 120 -6.23 25.05 -4.35
C GLU A 120 -5.35 24.32 -3.34
N LEU A 121 -4.03 24.21 -3.59
CA LEU A 121 -3.08 23.51 -2.71
C LEU A 121 -3.24 23.83 -1.21
N PRO A 122 -3.41 25.09 -0.77
CA PRO A 122 -3.59 25.43 0.64
C PRO A 122 -4.74 24.67 1.32
N ASN A 123 -5.80 24.33 0.57
CA ASN A 123 -6.98 23.64 1.09
C ASN A 123 -6.71 22.18 1.48
N TYR A 124 -5.56 21.64 1.11
CA TYR A 124 -5.17 20.24 1.33
C TYR A 124 -4.03 20.07 2.33
N ILE A 125 -3.25 21.12 2.60
CA ILE A 125 -2.07 21.05 3.47
C ILE A 125 -2.42 20.58 4.89
N ASP A 126 -3.57 21.01 5.40
CA ASP A 126 -4.04 20.67 6.75
C ASP A 126 -5.13 19.57 6.74
N LYS A 127 -5.25 18.81 5.65
CA LYS A 127 -6.17 17.66 5.53
C LYS A 127 -5.39 16.34 5.40
N PRO A 128 -4.78 15.84 6.47
CA PRO A 128 -3.90 14.67 6.41
C PRO A 128 -4.64 13.32 6.41
N LEU A 129 -5.98 13.32 6.39
CA LEU A 129 -6.82 12.15 6.64
C LEU A 129 -7.62 11.75 5.40
N LEU A 130 -7.58 10.45 5.08
CA LEU A 130 -8.45 9.78 4.12
C LEU A 130 -9.17 8.63 4.81
N ASN A 131 -10.48 8.57 4.62
CA ASN A 131 -11.33 7.46 5.07
C ASN A 131 -12.28 7.09 3.94
N ASN A 132 -12.02 5.97 3.27
CA ASN A 132 -12.89 5.47 2.21
C ASN A 132 -13.19 3.99 2.42
N THR A 133 -14.37 3.58 1.97
CA THR A 133 -14.70 2.15 1.81
C THR A 133 -14.60 1.85 0.32
N LEU A 134 -13.84 0.82 -0.03
CA LEU A 134 -13.71 0.33 -1.40
C LEU A 134 -14.57 -0.92 -1.53
N GLU A 135 -15.54 -0.91 -2.43
CA GLU A 135 -16.32 -2.09 -2.81
C GLU A 135 -15.46 -3.08 -3.62
N PRO A 136 -15.85 -4.37 -3.68
CA PRO A 136 -15.15 -5.36 -4.51
C PRO A 136 -14.96 -4.90 -5.96
N GLY A 137 -13.72 -4.91 -6.44
CA GLY A 137 -13.33 -4.46 -7.78
C GLY A 137 -13.26 -2.94 -7.96
N GLU A 138 -13.59 -2.15 -6.94
CA GLU A 138 -13.49 -0.70 -6.99
C GLU A 138 -12.04 -0.24 -7.09
N LYS A 139 -11.83 0.80 -7.91
CA LYS A 139 -10.55 1.50 -8.05
C LYS A 139 -10.66 2.86 -7.41
N PHE A 140 -9.67 3.21 -6.62
CA PHE A 140 -9.55 4.49 -5.98
C PHE A 140 -8.22 5.14 -6.35
N LEU A 141 -8.30 6.38 -6.84
CA LEU A 141 -7.15 7.16 -7.26
C LEU A 141 -6.83 8.21 -6.21
N VAL A 142 -5.56 8.28 -5.79
CA VAL A 142 -5.10 9.26 -4.82
C VAL A 142 -3.71 9.75 -5.18
N ALA A 143 -3.42 11.01 -4.89
CA ALA A 143 -2.07 11.53 -4.97
C ALA A 143 -1.53 11.81 -3.56
N ILE A 144 -0.33 11.32 -3.26
CA ILE A 144 0.35 11.57 -1.98
C ILE A 144 1.55 12.48 -2.26
N GLY A 145 1.56 13.64 -1.61
CA GLY A 145 2.58 14.66 -1.79
C GLY A 145 3.49 14.85 -0.58
N THR A 146 4.73 15.23 -0.82
CA THR A 146 5.66 15.83 0.14
C THR A 146 5.77 17.32 -0.14
N LEU A 147 5.57 18.14 0.89
CA LEU A 147 5.77 19.59 0.85
C LEU A 147 6.98 19.97 1.73
N TYR A 148 7.96 20.67 1.15
CA TYR A 148 9.17 21.08 1.86
C TYR A 148 9.71 22.43 1.37
N PRO A 149 10.47 23.18 2.19
CA PRO A 149 10.96 24.52 1.85
C PRO A 149 11.86 24.56 0.59
N ARG A 150 11.90 25.71 -0.09
CA ARG A 150 12.81 26.02 -1.20
C ARG A 150 13.67 27.27 -0.88
N PRO A 151 14.98 27.27 -1.20
CA PRO A 151 15.77 26.09 -1.58
C PRO A 151 15.81 25.10 -0.41
N PRO A 152 15.80 23.78 -0.69
CA PRO A 152 15.82 22.81 0.38
C PRO A 152 17.20 22.88 1.07
N LYS A 153 17.23 23.00 2.40
CA LYS A 153 18.51 22.97 3.14
C LYS A 153 19.07 21.54 3.19
N ASN A 154 18.18 20.55 3.13
CA ASN A 154 18.48 19.13 3.00
C ASN A 154 18.22 18.64 1.55
N SER A 155 18.43 17.35 1.29
CA SER A 155 18.06 16.73 0.00
C SER A 155 16.55 16.86 -0.25
N GLY A 156 16.17 17.11 -1.51
CA GLY A 156 14.76 17.05 -1.91
C GLY A 156 14.14 15.69 -1.57
N ILE A 157 12.87 15.72 -1.15
CA ILE A 157 12.11 14.54 -0.76
C ILE A 157 11.20 14.12 -1.91
N LEU A 158 11.11 12.82 -2.14
CA LEU A 158 10.17 12.22 -3.06
C LEU A 158 9.37 11.15 -2.33
N PRO A 159 8.02 11.18 -2.34
CA PRO A 159 7.24 9.99 -2.06
C PRO A 159 7.45 9.02 -3.23
N ASN A 160 7.66 7.73 -2.99
CA ASN A 160 7.96 6.80 -4.10
C ASN A 160 7.00 5.64 -4.17
N THR A 161 6.61 5.08 -3.04
CA THR A 161 5.87 3.83 -3.04
C THR A 161 4.99 3.73 -1.81
N LEU A 162 3.67 3.69 -2.01
CA LEU A 162 2.72 3.17 -1.05
C LEU A 162 2.65 1.65 -1.18
N PHE A 163 2.65 0.96 -0.04
CA PHE A 163 2.65 -0.49 -0.01
C PHE A 163 2.05 -1.04 1.28
N THR A 164 1.73 -2.32 1.29
CA THR A 164 1.29 -3.07 2.48
C THR A 164 2.49 -3.67 3.21
N HIS A 165 2.46 -3.70 4.54
CA HIS A 165 3.59 -4.13 5.39
C HIS A 165 4.21 -5.50 5.06
N ASN A 166 3.47 -6.40 4.41
CA ASN A 166 3.96 -7.73 3.98
C ASN A 166 5.12 -7.69 2.96
N ARG A 167 5.56 -6.51 2.51
CA ARG A 167 6.66 -6.30 1.56
C ARG A 167 7.94 -5.72 2.21
N ARG A 168 8.22 -6.08 3.47
CA ARG A 168 9.38 -5.57 4.21
C ARG A 168 10.72 -5.88 3.53
N ASP A 169 10.80 -7.03 2.87
CA ASP A 169 11.96 -7.49 2.10
C ASP A 169 12.32 -6.57 0.93
N MET A 170 11.39 -5.74 0.45
CA MET A 170 11.63 -4.83 -0.67
C MET A 170 12.45 -3.59 -0.30
N PHE A 171 12.57 -3.23 0.98
CA PHE A 171 13.14 -1.94 1.42
C PHE A 171 14.13 -2.09 2.58
N THR A 172 14.96 -3.14 2.52
CA THR A 172 15.94 -3.47 3.56
C THR A 172 17.00 -2.38 3.79
N GLU A 173 17.21 -1.52 2.80
CA GLU A 173 18.15 -0.41 2.81
C GLU A 173 17.58 0.89 3.39
N CYS A 174 16.27 0.94 3.65
CA CYS A 174 15.60 2.13 4.17
C CYS A 174 15.50 2.12 5.70
N ASP A 175 15.54 3.31 6.30
CA ASP A 175 15.21 3.49 7.71
C ASP A 175 13.74 3.09 7.94
N TRP A 176 13.52 2.01 8.68
CA TRP A 176 12.20 1.42 8.86
C TRP A 176 11.52 1.94 10.13
N LEU A 177 10.61 2.90 9.98
CA LEU A 177 9.90 3.53 11.11
C LEU A 177 8.50 2.92 11.37
N MET A 178 8.09 1.90 10.63
CA MET A 178 6.88 1.15 10.97
C MET A 178 7.17 0.32 12.22
N GLN A 179 6.81 0.83 13.39
CA GLN A 179 6.83 0.04 14.61
C GLN A 179 5.84 -1.12 14.44
N GLU A 180 6.31 -2.34 14.64
CA GLU A 180 5.45 -3.52 14.71
C GLU A 180 4.69 -3.42 16.05
N ASP A 181 3.53 -2.79 16.06
CA ASP A 181 2.64 -2.88 17.22
C ASP A 181 2.14 -4.33 17.29
N PRO A 182 2.49 -5.10 18.34
CA PRO A 182 2.09 -6.50 18.48
C PRO A 182 0.57 -6.71 18.46
N LEU A 183 -0.21 -5.67 18.75
CA LEU A 183 -1.67 -5.72 18.82
C LEU A 183 -2.35 -5.42 17.47
N SER A 184 -1.64 -4.79 16.54
CA SER A 184 -2.15 -4.54 15.18
C SER A 184 -1.81 -5.73 14.28
N SER A 185 -2.76 -6.19 13.46
CA SER A 185 -2.43 -7.17 12.41
C SER A 185 -1.44 -6.51 11.44
N PRO A 186 -0.14 -6.86 11.44
CA PRO A 186 0.87 -6.09 10.72
C PRO A 186 0.56 -6.07 9.22
N LYS A 187 -0.05 -7.13 8.72
CA LYS A 187 -0.46 -7.31 7.31
C LYS A 187 -1.40 -6.22 6.81
N ASN A 188 -2.12 -5.56 7.71
CA ASN A 188 -3.10 -4.55 7.38
C ASN A 188 -2.53 -3.12 7.44
N THR A 189 -1.28 -2.95 7.89
CA THR A 189 -0.66 -1.62 7.97
C THR A 189 -0.14 -1.20 6.59
N LEU A 190 -0.35 0.08 6.26
CA LEU A 190 0.19 0.73 5.07
C LEU A 190 1.47 1.47 5.40
N GLY A 191 2.48 1.28 4.56
CA GLY A 191 3.76 1.97 4.60
C GLY A 191 3.93 2.89 3.39
N LEU A 192 4.62 4.01 3.61
CA LEU A 192 5.04 4.91 2.55
C LEU A 192 6.56 5.02 2.53
N LYS A 193 7.18 4.67 1.40
CA LYS A 193 8.61 4.88 1.14
C LYS A 193 8.86 6.29 0.64
N LEU A 194 9.76 6.98 1.33
CA LEU A 194 10.26 8.31 1.01
C LEU A 194 11.74 8.21 0.65
N ASN A 195 12.17 8.87 -0.43
CA ASN A 195 13.58 8.98 -0.80
C ASN A 195 14.11 10.39 -0.48
N PHE A 196 15.35 10.44 0.00
CA PHE A 196 16.10 11.62 0.41
C PHE A 196 17.49 11.54 -0.26
N GLY A 197 17.56 11.87 -1.55
CA GLY A 197 18.77 11.66 -2.34
C GLY A 197 19.16 10.17 -2.40
N ASN A 198 20.29 9.81 -1.76
CA ASN A 198 20.79 8.43 -1.69
C ASN A 198 20.28 7.65 -0.46
N ARG A 199 19.43 8.24 0.37
CA ARG A 199 18.81 7.56 1.52
C ARG A 199 17.32 7.37 1.31
N CYS A 200 16.73 6.48 2.09
CA CYS A 200 15.28 6.32 2.13
C CYS A 200 14.80 6.01 3.54
N MET A 201 13.53 6.30 3.76
CA MET A 201 12.81 6.04 5.00
C MET A 201 11.45 5.46 4.67
N VAL A 202 11.01 4.48 5.44
CA VAL A 202 9.65 3.94 5.40
C VAL A 202 8.93 4.44 6.65
N ILE A 203 7.77 5.06 6.46
CA ILE A 203 6.91 5.47 7.57
C ILE A 203 5.58 4.73 7.55
N PRO A 204 4.93 4.50 8.70
CA PRO A 204 3.55 4.08 8.74
C PRO A 204 2.68 5.26 8.27
N CYS A 205 1.71 4.98 7.40
CA CYS A 205 0.83 6.03 6.86
C CYS A 205 -0.66 5.67 6.90
N GLY A 206 -1.02 4.51 7.44
CA GLY A 206 -2.40 4.09 7.45
C GLY A 206 -2.58 2.60 7.71
N GLN A 207 -3.81 2.15 7.52
CA GLN A 207 -4.18 0.76 7.63
C GLN A 207 -5.40 0.46 6.77
N ILE A 208 -5.65 -0.83 6.56
CA ILE A 208 -6.90 -1.34 6.03
C ILE A 208 -7.64 -2.17 7.09
N SER A 209 -8.96 -2.22 7.00
CA SER A 209 -9.78 -3.14 7.78
C SER A 209 -10.93 -3.70 6.96
N TYR A 210 -11.51 -4.79 7.45
CA TYR A 210 -12.66 -5.45 6.84
C TYR A 210 -13.90 -5.24 7.73
N PRO A 211 -15.12 -5.26 7.17
CA PRO A 211 -16.34 -5.01 7.94
C PRO A 211 -16.52 -5.92 9.17
N ASP A 212 -16.01 -7.15 9.10
CA ASP A 212 -16.20 -8.20 10.11
C ASP A 212 -14.93 -8.47 10.97
N SER A 213 -13.89 -7.64 10.84
CA SER A 213 -12.59 -7.80 11.54
C SER A 213 -12.44 -6.90 12.76
#